data_AF-A0ABD1E6I8-F1
#
_entry.id   AF-A0ABD1E6I8-F1
#
_cell.length_a   1.000
_cell.length_b   1.000
_cell.length_c   1.000
_cell.angle_alpha   90.00
_cell.angle_beta   90.00
_cell.angle_gamma   90.00
#
_symmetry.space_group_name_H-M   'P 1'
#
loop_
_entity.id
_entity.type
_entity.pdbx_description
1 polymer ?
#
loop_
_entity_poly.entity_id
_entity_poly.type
_entity_poly.pdbx_seq_one_letter_code
_entity_poly.pdbx_strand_id
1 'polypeptide(L)'
;MQTRNYHGEMNQENFGKWFENQLIPNLHEPSLNGHRVLRLPPYHCQFNAIELIWGICKNYYNAHTGRDGKNIKASLEMWKEALAKVTEETWRKCIEHTDLEITKWYNKEQIMHTADTNPLIINVDDDESDEWASDNNYR
;
A
#
# COMPACT_ATOMS: atom_id res chain seq x y z
N MET A 1 -9.75 32.95 4.04
CA MET A 1 -9.70 31.60 4.63
C MET A 1 -8.54 30.87 3.96
N GLN A 2 -7.43 30.70 4.67
CA GLN A 2 -6.24 30.07 4.11
C GLN A 2 -6.38 28.55 4.24
N THR A 3 -6.45 27.85 3.12
CA THR A 3 -6.31 26.39 3.06
C THR A 3 -4.92 26.06 3.56
N ARG A 4 -4.81 25.74 4.84
CA ARG A 4 -3.56 25.34 5.49
C ARG A 4 -3.12 24.04 4.82
N ASN A 5 -2.18 24.16 3.90
CA ASN A 5 -1.67 23.06 3.10
C ASN A 5 -0.91 22.13 4.05
N TYR A 6 -1.54 21.02 4.45
CA TYR A 6 -0.92 19.99 5.30
C TYR A 6 0.44 19.53 4.75
N HIS A 7 0.60 19.55 3.43
CA HIS A 7 1.85 19.20 2.75
C HIS A 7 3.03 20.16 3.02
N GLY A 8 2.81 21.34 3.60
CA GLY A 8 3.88 22.27 3.97
C GLY A 8 4.46 22.03 5.37
N GLU A 9 3.72 21.35 6.25
CA GLU A 9 4.10 21.19 7.66
C GLU A 9 4.91 19.90 7.92
N MET A 10 4.79 18.87 7.08
CA MET A 10 5.61 17.64 7.17
C MET A 10 6.67 17.62 6.06
N ASN A 11 7.72 18.41 6.22
CA ASN A 11 8.88 18.43 5.33
C ASN A 11 10.00 17.50 5.83
N GLN A 12 11.08 17.36 5.06
CA GLN A 12 12.21 16.47 5.41
C GLN A 12 12.79 16.78 6.80
N GLU A 13 12.93 18.06 7.15
CA GLU A 13 13.49 18.48 8.45
C GLU A 13 12.58 18.08 9.60
N ASN A 14 11.27 18.34 9.48
CA ASN A 14 10.29 17.98 10.49
C ASN A 14 10.12 16.47 10.62
N PHE A 15 10.18 15.73 9.50
CA PHE A 15 10.21 14.27 9.52
C PHE A 15 11.46 13.74 10.22
N GLY A 16 12.64 14.28 9.91
CA GLY A 16 13.90 13.90 10.57
C GLY A 16 13.84 14.12 12.07
N LYS A 17 13.35 15.29 12.51
CA LYS A 17 13.15 15.59 13.93
C LYS A 17 12.16 14.63 14.59
N TRP A 18 11.05 14.29 13.94
CA TRP A 18 10.10 13.32 14.48
C TRP A 18 10.71 11.92 14.56
N PHE A 19 11.45 11.50 13.53
CA PHE A 19 12.10 10.20 13.46
C PHE A 19 13.11 10.02 14.59
N GLU A 20 13.98 11.01 14.82
CA GLU A 20 15.01 10.98 15.86
C GLU A 20 14.45 11.13 17.28
N ASN A 21 13.49 12.03 17.48
CA ASN A 21 13.05 12.40 18.84
C ASN A 21 11.81 11.65 19.31
N GLN A 22 11.03 11.04 18.42
CA GLN A 22 9.80 10.34 18.76
C GLN A 22 9.87 8.87 18.34
N LEU A 23 10.25 8.58 17.10
CA LEU A 23 10.20 7.18 16.63
C LEU A 23 11.32 6.33 17.25
N ILE A 24 12.57 6.75 17.12
CA ILE A 24 13.74 6.00 17.63
C ILE A 24 13.65 5.72 19.14
N PRO A 25 13.34 6.69 20.02
CA PRO A 25 13.33 6.46 21.46
C PRO A 25 12.20 5.53 21.93
N ASN A 26 11.11 5.43 21.15
CA ASN A 26 9.99 4.53 21.44
C ASN A 26 10.19 3.12 20.84
N LEU A 27 11.26 2.89 20.08
CA LEU A 27 11.65 1.56 19.61
C LEU A 27 12.61 0.94 20.64
N HIS A 28 12.31 -0.25 21.14
CA HIS A 28 13.25 -0.98 22.01
C HIS A 28 14.60 -1.26 21.31
N GLU A 29 15.71 -1.12 22.04
CA GLU A 29 17.08 -1.29 21.54
C GLU A 29 17.45 -2.75 21.20
N PRO A 30 18.39 -3.00 20.26
CA PRO A 30 19.07 -2.06 19.35
C PRO A 30 18.42 -2.12 17.97
N SER A 31 17.37 -1.33 17.80
CA SER A 31 16.51 -1.27 16.60
C SER A 31 17.22 -0.71 15.35
N LEU A 32 18.19 0.19 15.52
CA LEU A 32 18.87 0.84 14.37
C LEU A 32 19.85 -0.06 13.61
N ASN A 33 20.29 -1.19 14.18
CA ASN A 33 21.25 -2.10 13.56
C ASN A 33 20.65 -3.43 13.07
N GLY A 34 19.32 -3.63 13.20
CA GLY A 34 18.68 -4.92 12.89
C GLY A 34 17.34 -4.84 12.16
N HIS A 35 16.76 -3.65 11.96
CA HIS A 35 15.45 -3.52 11.33
C HIS A 35 15.54 -3.57 9.80
N ARG A 36 14.87 -4.57 9.22
CA ARG A 36 14.69 -4.68 7.77
C ARG A 36 13.54 -3.78 7.34
N VAL A 37 13.84 -2.79 6.51
CA VAL A 37 12.81 -1.95 5.89
C VAL A 37 12.02 -2.80 4.92
N LEU A 38 10.73 -3.01 5.22
CA LEU A 38 9.81 -3.65 4.29
C LEU A 38 9.40 -2.64 3.22
N ARG A 39 9.72 -2.94 1.96
CA ARG A 39 9.32 -2.14 0.81
C ARG A 39 8.02 -2.70 0.26
N LEU A 40 6.96 -1.91 0.33
CA LEU A 40 5.69 -2.24 -0.31
C LEU A 40 5.71 -1.74 -1.76
N PRO A 41 5.14 -2.51 -2.71
CA PRO A 41 5.01 -2.04 -4.09
C PRO A 41 4.11 -0.79 -4.13
N PRO A 42 4.43 0.17 -5.02
CA PRO A 42 3.69 1.43 -5.11
C PRO A 42 2.21 1.17 -5.42
N TYR A 43 1.32 1.97 -4.81
CA TYR A 43 -0.15 1.88 -4.93
C TYR A 43 -0.83 0.65 -4.31
N HIS A 44 -0.12 -0.20 -3.58
CA HIS A 44 -0.71 -1.36 -2.89
C HIS A 44 -0.85 -1.14 -1.38
N CYS A 45 -1.70 -0.18 -1.00
CA CYS A 45 -1.98 0.13 0.41
C CYS A 45 -2.63 -1.04 1.18
N GLN A 46 -3.26 -1.99 0.48
CA GLN A 46 -3.83 -3.22 1.05
C GLN A 46 -2.80 -4.11 1.76
N PHE A 47 -1.51 -3.96 1.42
CA PHE A 47 -0.41 -4.68 2.07
C PHE A 47 0.16 -3.94 3.29
N ASN A 48 -0.43 -2.81 3.67
CA ASN A 48 0.00 -2.03 4.82
C ASN A 48 -1.05 -2.13 5.95
N ALA A 49 -0.76 -2.92 6.98
CA ALA A 49 -1.68 -3.16 8.08
C ALA A 49 -2.13 -1.87 8.80
N ILE A 50 -1.31 -0.80 8.80
CA ILE A 50 -1.69 0.48 9.41
C ILE A 50 -2.90 1.13 8.72
N GLU A 51 -3.13 0.86 7.43
CA GLU A 51 -4.27 1.39 6.69
C GLU A 51 -5.59 0.80 7.22
N LEU A 52 -5.58 -0.47 7.62
CA LEU A 52 -6.71 -1.12 8.27
C LEU A 52 -6.98 -0.51 9.64
N ILE A 53 -5.93 -0.25 10.42
CA ILE A 53 -6.02 0.41 11.72
C ILE A 53 -6.60 1.82 11.56
N TRP A 54 -6.11 2.59 10.59
CA TRP A 54 -6.70 3.89 10.26
C TRP A 54 -8.16 3.78 9.85
N GLY A 55 -8.54 2.74 9.09
CA GLY A 55 -9.94 2.43 8.78
C GLY A 55 -10.80 2.25 10.04
N ILE A 56 -10.32 1.46 11.00
CA ILE A 56 -11.01 1.22 12.28
C ILE A 56 -11.19 2.53 13.05
N CYS A 57 -10.12 3.32 13.21
CA CYS A 57 -10.17 4.58 13.94
C CYS A 57 -11.11 5.59 13.25
N LYS A 58 -11.05 5.71 11.92
CA LYS A 58 -11.94 6.59 11.14
C LYS A 58 -13.40 6.17 11.26
N ASN A 59 -13.69 4.87 11.22
CA ASN A 59 -15.04 4.36 11.38
C ASN A 59 -15.60 4.69 12.76
N TYR A 60 -14.78 4.55 13.82
CA TYR A 60 -15.17 4.98 15.16
C TYR A 60 -15.44 6.49 15.21
N TYR A 61 -14.53 7.30 14.67
CA TYR A 61 -14.68 8.75 14.62
C TYR A 61 -15.97 9.16 13.90
N ASN A 62 -16.25 8.59 12.73
CA ASN A 62 -17.45 8.87 11.93
C ASN A 62 -18.73 8.48 12.68
N ALA A 63 -18.74 7.33 13.35
CA ALA A 63 -19.89 6.87 14.14
C ALA A 63 -20.21 7.78 15.34
N HIS A 64 -19.20 8.48 15.89
CA HIS A 64 -19.33 9.36 17.05
C HIS A 64 -19.29 10.85 16.69
N THR A 65 -19.24 11.18 15.39
CA THR A 65 -19.18 12.56 14.92
C THR A 65 -20.49 13.29 15.23
N GLY A 66 -20.40 14.44 15.89
CA GLY A 66 -21.55 15.25 16.28
C GLY A 66 -22.02 15.06 17.72
N ARG A 67 -21.41 14.15 18.49
CA ARG A 67 -21.71 13.93 19.92
C ARG A 67 -21.46 15.16 20.79
N ASP A 68 -20.30 15.81 20.62
CA ASP A 68 -19.82 16.91 21.49
C ASP A 68 -19.63 18.25 20.74
N GLY A 69 -20.26 18.37 19.57
CA GLY A 69 -20.14 19.53 18.69
C GLY A 69 -18.86 19.55 17.84
N LYS A 70 -18.79 20.46 16.86
CA LYS A 70 -17.66 20.59 15.92
C LYS A 70 -16.56 21.49 16.52
N ASN A 71 -15.91 21.02 17.59
CA ASN A 71 -14.78 21.72 18.20
C ASN A 71 -13.51 20.86 18.13
N ILE A 72 -12.35 21.52 18.06
CA ILE A 72 -11.06 20.82 17.87
C ILE A 72 -10.64 19.97 19.07
N LYS A 73 -11.03 20.36 20.30
CA LYS A 73 -10.73 19.60 21.52
C LYS A 73 -11.53 18.29 21.58
N ALA A 74 -12.82 18.36 21.25
CA ALA A 74 -13.69 17.19 21.16
C ALA A 74 -13.20 16.23 20.08
N SER A 75 -12.83 16.73 18.89
CA SER A 75 -12.20 15.90 17.85
C SER A 75 -10.93 15.21 18.35
N LEU A 76 -10.09 15.90 19.11
CA LEU A 76 -8.84 15.34 19.64
C LEU A 76 -9.09 14.25 20.69
N GLU A 77 -10.04 14.45 21.61
CA GLU A 77 -10.42 13.41 22.57
C GLU A 77 -11.07 12.20 21.88
N MET A 78 -11.91 12.42 20.86
CA MET A 78 -12.47 11.33 20.06
C MET A 78 -11.39 10.51 19.35
N TRP A 79 -10.35 11.16 18.82
CA TRP A 79 -9.22 10.45 18.22
C TRP A 79 -8.42 9.65 19.25
N LYS A 80 -8.22 10.19 20.46
CA LYS A 80 -7.60 9.43 21.57
C LYS A 80 -8.44 8.20 21.94
N GLU A 81 -9.76 8.33 22.04
CA GLU A 81 -10.65 7.19 22.29
C GLU A 81 -10.58 6.15 21.17
N ALA A 82 -10.57 6.61 19.91
CA ALA A 82 -10.46 5.74 18.74
C ALA A 82 -9.16 4.92 18.78
N LEU A 83 -8.04 5.58 19.07
CA LEU A 83 -6.73 4.95 19.18
C LEU A 83 -6.67 4.00 20.39
N ALA A 84 -7.27 4.38 21.53
CA ALA A 84 -7.32 3.53 22.71
C ALA A 84 -8.14 2.24 22.51
N LYS A 85 -9.10 2.24 21.57
CA LYS A 85 -9.83 1.03 21.17
C LYS A 85 -9.01 0.03 20.36
N VAL A 86 -7.92 0.49 19.74
CA VAL A 86 -7.05 -0.40 18.98
C VAL A 86 -6.19 -1.19 19.97
N THR A 87 -6.60 -2.41 20.24
CA THR A 87 -5.86 -3.32 21.13
C THR A 87 -4.80 -4.11 20.35
N GLU A 88 -3.92 -4.80 21.09
CA GLU A 88 -2.96 -5.74 20.51
C GLU A 88 -3.65 -6.82 19.65
N GLU A 89 -4.83 -7.29 20.07
CA GLU A 89 -5.61 -8.26 19.29
C GLU A 89 -6.08 -7.67 17.97
N THR A 90 -6.53 -6.41 17.95
CA THR A 90 -6.90 -5.72 16.71
C THR A 90 -5.71 -5.62 15.78
N TRP A 91 -4.54 -5.23 16.30
CA TRP A 91 -3.30 -5.18 15.53
C TRP A 91 -2.92 -6.55 14.95
N ARG A 92 -2.96 -7.60 15.76
CA ARG A 92 -2.67 -8.97 15.30
C ARG A 92 -3.58 -9.39 14.15
N LYS A 93 -4.89 -9.17 14.27
CA LYS A 93 -5.87 -9.47 13.20
C LYS A 93 -5.59 -8.69 11.91
N CYS A 94 -5.20 -7.41 12.03
CA CYS A 94 -4.86 -6.61 10.86
C CYS A 94 -3.59 -7.13 10.17
N ILE A 95 -2.57 -7.53 10.93
CA ILE A 95 -1.34 -8.12 10.38
C ILE A 95 -1.65 -9.45 9.70
N GLU A 96 -2.40 -10.35 10.34
CA GLU A 96 -2.82 -11.63 9.77
C GLU A 96 -3.61 -11.44 8.47
N HIS A 97 -4.53 -10.47 8.42
CA HIS A 97 -5.28 -10.16 7.20
C HIS A 97 -4.35 -9.71 6.07
N THR A 98 -3.42 -8.81 6.36
CA THR A 98 -2.44 -8.34 5.38
C THR A 98 -1.56 -9.49 4.85
N ASP A 99 -1.09 -10.38 5.74
CA ASP A 99 -0.26 -11.53 5.36
C ASP A 99 -1.04 -12.54 4.48
N LEU A 100 -2.32 -12.77 4.78
CA LEU A 100 -3.20 -13.58 3.95
C LEU A 100 -3.41 -12.98 2.56
N GLU A 101 -3.60 -11.67 2.45
CA GLU A 101 -3.74 -11.01 1.15
C GLU A 101 -2.44 -11.10 0.34
N ILE A 102 -1.27 -10.89 0.97
CA ILE A 102 0.04 -11.06 0.32
C ILE A 102 0.19 -12.50 -0.20
N THR A 103 -0.12 -13.50 0.63
CA THR A 103 -0.01 -14.92 0.28
C THR A 103 -0.95 -15.29 -0.87
N LYS A 104 -2.19 -14.80 -0.87
CA LYS A 104 -3.14 -15.02 -1.97
C LYS A 104 -2.62 -14.46 -3.28
N TRP A 105 -2.09 -13.23 -3.26
CA TRP A 105 -1.51 -12.59 -4.44
C TRP A 105 -0.31 -13.38 -4.96
N TYR A 106 0.61 -13.78 -4.08
CA TYR A 106 1.76 -14.59 -4.44
C TYR A 106 1.35 -15.92 -5.09
N ASN A 107 0.40 -16.64 -4.49
CA ASN A 107 -0.09 -17.90 -5.04
C ASN A 107 -0.75 -17.71 -6.42
N LYS A 108 -1.47 -16.61 -6.64
CA LYS A 108 -2.07 -16.29 -7.93
C LYS A 108 -1.01 -16.00 -9.00
N GLU A 109 0.04 -15.26 -8.65
CA GLU A 109 1.18 -15.02 -9.56
C GLU A 109 1.94 -16.31 -9.88
N GLN A 110 2.16 -17.19 -8.92
CA GLN A 110 2.79 -18.50 -9.16
C GLN A 110 1.99 -19.36 -10.16
N ILE A 111 0.65 -19.31 -10.08
CA ILE A 111 -0.23 -19.97 -11.05
C ILE A 111 -0.12 -19.32 -12.43
N MET A 112 0.00 -17.99 -12.53
CA MET A 112 0.21 -17.31 -13.82
C MET A 112 1.58 -17.59 -14.47
N HIS A 113 2.61 -17.88 -13.68
CA HIS A 113 3.92 -18.28 -14.22
C HIS A 113 4.00 -19.76 -14.61
N THR A 114 3.11 -20.60 -14.09
CA THR A 114 3.07 -22.05 -14.37
C THR A 114 1.98 -22.43 -15.38
N ALA A 115 0.95 -21.60 -15.55
CA ALA A 115 -0.06 -21.73 -16.60
C ALA A 115 0.32 -20.87 -17.81
N ASP A 116 0.53 -21.53 -18.95
CA ASP A 116 0.75 -20.98 -20.30
C ASP A 116 2.13 -20.35 -20.62
N THR A 117 3.08 -21.23 -20.92
CA THR A 117 3.78 -21.10 -22.20
C THR A 117 3.36 -22.25 -23.10
N ASN A 118 2.42 -22.00 -24.01
CA ASN A 118 2.25 -22.88 -25.16
C ASN A 118 3.59 -22.95 -25.92
N PRO A 119 4.02 -24.13 -26.39
CA PRO A 119 5.26 -24.23 -27.16
C PRO A 119 5.16 -23.35 -28.40
N LEU A 120 6.14 -22.48 -28.58
CA LEU A 120 6.34 -21.70 -29.80
C LEU A 120 6.86 -22.67 -30.88
N ILE A 121 5.94 -23.25 -31.65
CA ILE A 121 6.28 -24.15 -32.77
C ILE A 121 6.60 -23.26 -33.97
N ILE A 122 7.89 -23.10 -34.27
CA ILE A 122 8.35 -22.49 -35.52
C ILE A 122 8.53 -23.66 -36.50
N ASN A 123 7.62 -23.80 -37.45
CA ASN A 123 7.84 -24.67 -38.61
C ASN A 123 8.85 -23.97 -39.51
N VAL A 124 10.04 -24.56 -39.65
CA VAL A 124 11.14 -24.04 -40.48
C VAL A 124 11.06 -24.57 -41.92
N ASP A 125 10.06 -25.40 -42.24
CA ASP A 125 9.94 -26.11 -43.51
C ASP A 125 8.74 -25.64 -44.38
N ASP A 126 8.38 -24.35 -44.34
CA ASP A 126 7.62 -23.74 -45.44
C ASP A 126 8.49 -22.65 -46.08
N ASP A 127 9.38 -23.08 -46.97
CA ASP A 127 9.97 -22.26 -48.03
C ASP A 127 8.86 -21.96 -49.06
N GLU A 128 7.88 -21.12 -48.71
CA GLU A 128 7.09 -20.39 -49.71
C GLU A 128 7.52 -18.93 -49.66
N SER A 129 8.50 -18.64 -50.51
CA SER A 129 8.88 -17.30 -50.94
C SER A 129 7.65 -16.59 -51.52
N ASP A 130 7.02 -15.72 -50.73
CA ASP A 130 6.07 -14.73 -51.25
C ASP A 130 6.80 -13.78 -52.21
N GLU A 131 6.70 -14.09 -53.51
CA GLU A 131 7.08 -13.19 -54.59
C GLU A 131 6.19 -11.94 -54.54
N TRP A 132 6.80 -10.81 -54.17
CA TRP A 132 6.15 -9.50 -54.26
C TRP A 132 5.92 -9.15 -55.73
N ALA A 133 4.77 -9.52 -56.28
CA ALA A 133 4.35 -9.07 -57.60
C ALA A 133 3.97 -7.57 -57.52
N SER A 134 4.98 -6.70 -57.61
CA SER A 134 4.74 -5.34 -58.10
C SER A 134 4.77 -5.42 -59.62
N ASP A 135 3.62 -5.30 -60.28
CA ASP A 135 3.66 -4.54 -61.51
C ASP A 135 2.42 -3.70 -61.78
N ASN A 136 2.76 -2.46 -62.14
CA ASN A 136 1.88 -1.35 -62.44
C ASN A 136 0.98 -1.67 -63.64
N ASN A 137 -0.25 -1.14 -63.61
CA ASN A 137 -0.81 -0.68 -64.87
C ASN A 137 -1.52 0.67 -64.70
N TYR A 138 -0.74 1.71 -64.94
CA TYR A 138 -1.23 2.98 -65.45
C TYR A 138 -1.66 2.77 -66.91
N ARG A 139 -2.96 2.79 -67.18
CA ARG A 139 -3.56 3.43 -68.36
C ARG A 139 -5.08 3.49 -68.27
#